data_AF-A0A3S2J660-F1
#
_entry.id   AF-A0A3S2J660-F1
#
_cell.length_a   1.000
_cell.length_b   1.000
_cell.length_c   1.000
_cell.angle_alpha   90.00
_cell.angle_beta   90.00
_cell.angle_gamma   90.00
#
_symmetry.space_group_name_H-M   'P 1'
#
loop_
_entity.id
_entity.type
_entity.pdbx_description
1 polymer ?
#
loop_
_entity_poly.entity_id
_entity_poly.type
_entity_poly.pdbx_seq_one_letter_code
_entity_poly.pdbx_strand_id
1 'polypeptide(L)'
;MPLSQTLRLAVRFSLREMRGGLSGFLIFLACIALGVAAIGGVNSVARSITAGVANQGQTLLGGDLRFQINQRDASQPERGFLDGLGEISRTASMRSMARLADGTDQALVEAKAVDHAYPLYGTLETEPALSKQELFGEEFGVFGAAAPDLLFE
;
A
#
# COMPACT_ATOMS: atom_id res chain seq x y z
N MET A 1 9.75 -4.96 61.19
CA MET A 1 10.53 -5.51 60.07
C MET A 1 10.37 -4.60 58.87
N PRO A 2 11.47 -4.14 58.23
CA PRO A 2 11.36 -3.28 57.06
C PRO A 2 10.67 -4.04 55.93
N LEU A 3 9.68 -3.40 55.28
CA LEU A 3 8.85 -3.97 54.21
C LEU A 3 9.69 -4.67 53.12
N SER A 4 10.88 -4.13 52.86
CA SER A 4 11.86 -4.66 51.90
C SER A 4 12.41 -6.03 52.28
N GLN A 5 12.65 -6.31 53.57
CA GLN A 5 13.10 -7.64 54.02
C GLN A 5 11.97 -8.67 53.92
N THR A 6 10.74 -8.27 54.24
CA THR A 6 9.56 -9.14 54.16
C THR A 6 9.23 -9.51 52.70
N LEU A 7 9.24 -8.54 51.78
CA LEU A 7 9.05 -8.78 50.34
C LEU A 7 10.14 -9.71 49.78
N ARG A 8 11.40 -9.47 50.16
CA ARG A 8 12.53 -10.27 49.69
C ARG A 8 12.45 -11.70 50.20
N LEU A 9 11.97 -11.91 51.43
CA LEU A 9 11.75 -13.25 52.00
C LEU A 9 10.56 -13.95 51.32
N ALA A 10 9.45 -13.25 51.12
CA ALA A 10 8.25 -13.77 50.46
C ALA A 10 8.55 -14.26 49.03
N VAL A 11 9.20 -13.44 48.20
CA VAL A 11 9.61 -13.82 46.83
C VAL A 11 10.53 -15.04 46.85
N ARG A 12 11.45 -15.13 47.82
CA ARG A 12 12.42 -16.24 47.92
C ARG A 12 11.75 -17.55 48.32
N PHE A 13 10.75 -17.50 49.20
CA PHE A 13 9.93 -18.67 49.55
C PHE A 13 9.05 -19.11 48.39
N SER A 14 8.34 -18.18 47.75
CA SER A 14 7.50 -18.47 46.58
C SER A 14 8.30 -19.10 45.43
N LEU A 15 9.48 -18.58 45.10
CA LEU A 15 10.34 -19.15 44.05
C LEU A 15 10.89 -20.54 44.39
N ARG A 16 11.10 -20.87 45.68
CA ARG A 16 11.53 -22.22 46.12
C ARG A 16 10.40 -23.22 46.04
N GLU A 17 9.19 -22.84 46.47
CA GLU A 17 7.99 -23.69 46.38
C GLU A 17 7.58 -23.97 44.94
N MET A 18 7.64 -22.95 44.06
CA MET A 18 7.34 -23.12 42.64
C MET A 18 8.26 -24.15 41.94
N ARG A 19 9.47 -24.38 42.46
CA ARG A 19 10.48 -25.28 41.87
C ARG A 19 10.03 -26.76 41.81
N GLY A 20 9.05 -27.17 42.63
CA GLY A 20 8.50 -28.53 42.65
C GLY A 20 7.43 -28.82 41.57
N GLY A 21 6.83 -27.78 40.96
CA GLY A 21 5.75 -27.91 39.96
C GLY A 21 5.97 -27.08 38.68
N LEU A 22 7.18 -26.56 38.48
CA LEU A 22 7.49 -25.51 37.52
C LEU A 22 7.32 -25.95 36.04
N SER A 23 7.50 -27.23 35.72
CA SER A 23 7.47 -27.71 34.33
C SER A 23 6.10 -27.51 33.66
N GLY A 24 5.00 -27.77 34.37
CA GLY A 24 3.64 -27.52 33.88
C GLY A 24 3.28 -26.03 33.88
N PHE A 25 3.74 -25.28 34.89
CA PHE A 25 3.51 -23.84 34.99
C PHE A 25 4.20 -23.04 33.87
N LEU A 26 5.35 -23.51 33.37
CA LEU A 26 6.06 -22.90 32.24
C LEU A 26 5.24 -22.92 30.95
N ILE A 27 4.46 -23.98 30.69
CA ILE A 27 3.58 -24.06 29.51
C ILE A 27 2.50 -22.98 29.60
N PHE A 28 1.85 -22.83 30.76
CA PHE A 28 0.86 -21.78 31.00
C PHE A 28 1.44 -20.37 30.79
N LEU A 29 2.63 -20.11 31.35
CA LEU A 29 3.30 -18.83 31.20
C LEU A 29 3.72 -18.57 29.74
N ALA A 30 4.19 -19.60 29.02
CA ALA A 30 4.53 -19.50 27.61
C ALA A 30 3.31 -19.17 26.75
N CYS A 31 2.15 -19.78 27.02
CA CYS A 31 0.89 -19.45 26.34
C CYS A 31 0.47 -18.00 26.58
N ILE A 32 0.58 -17.49 27.81
CA ILE A 32 0.29 -16.07 28.12
C ILE A 32 1.27 -15.16 27.37
N ALA A 33 2.57 -15.45 27.45
CA ALA A 33 3.60 -14.67 26.77
C ALA A 33 3.36 -14.64 25.26
N LEU A 34 3.01 -15.78 24.66
CA LEU A 34 2.69 -15.90 23.24
C LEU A 34 1.43 -15.11 22.88
N GLY A 35 0.37 -15.16 23.71
CA GLY A 35 -0.84 -14.37 23.50
C GLY A 35 -0.58 -12.86 23.53
N VAL A 36 0.15 -12.37 24.54
CA VAL A 36 0.52 -10.95 24.65
C VAL A 36 1.44 -10.54 23.51
N ALA A 37 2.42 -11.37 23.15
CA ALA A 37 3.32 -11.11 22.03
C ALA A 37 2.57 -11.05 20.69
N ALA A 38 1.59 -11.93 20.46
CA ALA A 38 0.75 -11.90 19.27
C ALA A 38 -0.05 -10.60 19.18
N ILE A 39 -0.73 -10.20 20.27
CA ILE A 39 -1.53 -8.96 20.31
C ILE A 39 -0.63 -7.73 20.09
N GLY A 40 0.51 -7.67 20.78
CA GLY A 40 1.47 -6.56 20.65
C GLY A 40 2.10 -6.50 19.25
N GLY A 41 2.47 -7.65 18.70
CA GLY A 41 3.07 -7.79 17.38
C GLY A 41 2.14 -7.35 16.26
N VAL A 42 0.91 -7.86 16.23
CA VAL A 42 -0.09 -7.46 15.23
C VAL A 42 -0.37 -5.96 15.28
N ASN A 43 -0.55 -5.39 16.47
CA ASN A 43 -0.75 -3.94 16.61
C ASN A 43 0.47 -3.12 16.15
N SER A 44 1.68 -3.60 16.40
CA SER A 44 2.91 -2.94 15.95
C SER A 44 3.01 -2.94 14.43
N VAL A 45 2.74 -4.09 13.80
CA VAL A 45 2.74 -4.22 12.33
C VAL A 45 1.66 -3.34 11.72
N ALA A 46 0.43 -3.40 12.23
CA ALA A 46 -0.67 -2.57 11.75
C ALA A 46 -0.32 -1.08 11.79
N ARG A 47 0.21 -0.59 12.93
CA ARG A 47 0.65 0.81 13.04
C ARG A 47 1.77 1.17 12.07
N SER A 48 2.73 0.27 11.87
CA SER A 48 3.84 0.51 10.95
C SER A 48 3.34 0.62 9.51
N ILE A 49 2.39 -0.23 9.11
CA ILE A 49 1.73 -0.15 7.80
C ILE A 49 0.95 1.15 7.67
N THR A 50 0.09 1.48 8.64
CA THR A 50 -0.71 2.73 8.60
C THR A 50 0.19 3.97 8.53
N ALA A 51 1.27 4.02 9.31
CA ALA A 51 2.22 5.12 9.26
C ALA A 51 2.97 5.18 7.92
N GLY A 52 3.36 4.02 7.37
CA GLY A 52 3.97 3.94 6.03
C GLY A 52 3.04 4.49 4.95
N VAL A 53 1.77 4.06 4.94
CA VAL A 53 0.74 4.54 4.00
C VAL A 53 0.48 6.03 4.19
N ALA A 54 0.41 6.53 5.42
CA ALA A 54 0.21 7.95 5.68
C ALA A 54 1.38 8.81 5.16
N ASN A 55 2.63 8.35 5.36
CA ASN A 55 3.83 9.04 4.90
C ASN A 55 4.00 8.99 3.38
N GLN A 56 3.53 7.93 2.72
CA GLN A 56 3.59 7.76 1.26
C GLN A 56 2.25 8.10 0.58
N GLY A 57 1.28 8.66 1.31
CA GLY A 57 -0.09 8.82 0.84
C GLY A 57 -0.19 9.64 -0.44
N GLN A 58 0.55 10.74 -0.54
CA GLN A 58 0.58 11.59 -1.74
C GLN A 58 1.16 10.86 -2.96
N THR A 59 2.25 10.11 -2.79
CA THR A 59 2.85 9.31 -3.87
C THR A 59 1.93 8.17 -4.29
N LEU A 60 1.31 7.48 -3.34
CA LEU A 60 0.36 6.40 -3.61
C LEU A 60 -0.93 6.90 -4.29
N LEU A 61 -1.41 8.08 -3.89
CA LEU A 61 -2.58 8.73 -4.50
C LEU A 61 -2.25 9.35 -5.87
N GLY A 62 -0.99 9.76 -6.07
CA GLY A 62 -0.52 10.50 -7.24
C GLY A 62 -0.94 11.97 -7.23
N GLY A 63 -1.21 12.55 -6.07
CA GLY A 63 -1.79 13.88 -5.90
C GLY A 63 -2.14 14.21 -4.44
N ASP A 64 -2.52 15.46 -4.18
CA ASP A 64 -3.08 15.88 -2.88
C ASP A 64 -4.56 15.54 -2.74
N LEU A 65 -5.30 15.65 -3.83
CA LEU A 65 -6.73 15.37 -3.92
C LEU A 65 -7.00 14.52 -5.16
N ARG A 66 -7.85 13.50 -5.03
CA ARG A 66 -8.30 12.66 -6.15
C ARG A 66 -9.82 12.71 -6.26
N PHE A 67 -10.30 13.18 -7.39
CA PHE A 67 -11.70 13.13 -7.77
C PHE A 67 -11.91 12.00 -8.76
N GLN A 68 -12.85 11.11 -8.48
CA GLN A 68 -13.21 10.01 -9.38
C GLN A 68 -14.67 10.12 -9.78
N ILE A 69 -14.92 10.17 -11.08
CA ILE A 69 -16.25 10.13 -11.66
C ILE A 69 -16.36 8.86 -12.47
N ASN A 70 -17.42 8.08 -12.22
CA ASN A 70 -17.64 6.82 -12.91
C ASN A 70 -18.54 7.05 -14.14
N GLN A 71 -18.17 6.42 -15.26
CA GLN A 71 -19.00 6.33 -16.49
C GLN A 71 -19.35 7.67 -17.17
N ARG A 72 -18.70 8.78 -16.81
CA ARG A 72 -18.83 10.06 -17.50
C ARG A 72 -17.62 10.92 -17.22
N ASP A 73 -17.42 11.93 -18.06
CA ASP A 73 -16.48 13.00 -17.79
C ASP A 73 -17.06 14.07 -16.84
N ALA A 74 -16.16 14.84 -16.22
CA ALA A 74 -16.53 16.04 -15.49
C ALA A 74 -17.23 17.02 -16.43
N SER A 75 -18.39 17.55 -16.02
CA SER A 75 -19.12 18.61 -16.72
C SER A 75 -18.32 19.92 -16.71
N GLN A 76 -18.69 20.89 -17.55
CA GLN A 76 -17.99 22.17 -17.61
C GLN A 76 -17.95 22.94 -16.27
N PRO A 77 -19.04 22.98 -15.48
CA PRO A 77 -19.00 23.61 -14.15
C PRO A 77 -18.10 22.86 -13.17
N GLU A 78 -18.12 21.51 -13.18
CA GLU A 78 -17.25 20.69 -12.34
C GLU A 78 -15.78 20.90 -12.70
N ARG A 79 -15.45 20.96 -14.00
CA ARG A 79 -14.10 21.27 -14.47
C ARG A 79 -13.63 22.64 -14.00
N GLY A 80 -14.46 23.68 -14.14
CA GLY A 80 -14.11 25.02 -13.67
C GLY A 80 -13.87 25.10 -12.16
N PHE A 81 -14.58 24.29 -11.36
CA PHE A 81 -14.29 24.16 -9.94
C PHE A 81 -12.94 23.48 -9.69
N LEU A 82 -12.65 22.38 -10.39
CA LEU A 82 -11.40 21.66 -10.25
C LEU A 82 -10.21 22.53 -10.65
N ASP A 83 -10.29 23.23 -11.79
CA ASP A 83 -9.26 24.15 -12.32
C ASP A 83 -8.90 25.26 -11.31
N GLY A 84 -9.82 25.60 -10.41
CA GLY A 84 -9.58 26.56 -9.31
C GLY A 84 -8.74 26.01 -8.14
N LEU A 85 -8.49 24.69 -8.08
CA LEU A 85 -7.76 24.05 -6.99
C LEU A 85 -6.24 23.94 -7.25
N GLY A 86 -5.76 24.20 -8.46
CA GLY A 86 -4.33 24.20 -8.81
C GLY A 86 -4.01 23.39 -10.07
N GLU A 87 -2.82 22.77 -10.09
CA GLU A 87 -2.39 21.89 -11.17
C GLU A 87 -3.15 20.55 -11.12
N ILE A 88 -3.67 20.12 -12.27
CA ILE A 88 -4.52 18.94 -12.37
C ILE A 88 -3.92 18.01 -13.41
N SER A 89 -3.78 16.74 -13.04
CA SER A 89 -3.59 15.65 -13.99
C SER A 89 -4.91 14.91 -14.18
N ARG A 90 -5.37 14.85 -15.42
CA ARG A 90 -6.52 14.09 -15.85
C ARG A 90 -6.09 12.70 -16.30
N THR A 91 -6.78 11.70 -15.76
CA THR A 91 -6.62 10.32 -16.21
C THR A 91 -7.99 9.70 -16.49
N ALA A 92 -8.06 8.84 -17.50
CA ALA A 92 -9.23 8.01 -17.77
C ALA A 92 -8.81 6.54 -17.70
N SER A 93 -9.55 5.71 -16.98
CA SER A 93 -9.29 4.28 -16.93
C SER A 93 -10.48 3.47 -17.43
N MET A 94 -10.19 2.38 -18.13
CA MET A 94 -11.18 1.41 -18.56
C MET A 94 -10.64 0.00 -18.42
N ARG A 95 -11.51 -0.95 -18.05
CA ARG A 95 -11.20 -2.38 -18.10
C ARG A 95 -11.29 -2.86 -19.54
N SER A 96 -10.30 -3.64 -19.97
CA SER A 96 -10.19 -4.20 -21.31
C SER A 96 -9.59 -5.61 -21.26
N MET A 97 -9.42 -6.21 -22.43
CA MET A 97 -8.78 -7.51 -22.62
C MET A 97 -7.57 -7.32 -23.54
N ALA A 98 -6.38 -7.59 -23.02
CA ALA A 98 -5.18 -7.76 -23.85
C ALA A 98 -5.16 -9.18 -24.37
N ARG A 99 -4.71 -9.35 -25.62
CA ARG A 99 -4.59 -10.66 -26.27
C ARG A 99 -3.51 -10.61 -27.35
N LEU A 100 -2.95 -11.77 -27.68
CA LEU A 100 -2.08 -11.90 -28.82
C LEU A 100 -2.83 -11.65 -30.14
N ALA A 101 -2.08 -11.33 -31.20
CA ALA A 101 -2.66 -11.03 -32.52
C ALA A 101 -3.43 -12.22 -33.11
N ASP A 102 -3.06 -13.45 -32.74
CA ASP A 102 -3.76 -14.69 -33.11
C ASP A 102 -5.03 -14.97 -32.27
N GLY A 103 -5.32 -14.11 -31.28
CA GLY A 103 -6.48 -14.21 -30.40
C GLY A 103 -6.31 -15.12 -29.18
N THR A 104 -5.15 -15.78 -29.05
CA THR A 104 -4.79 -16.58 -27.88
C THR A 104 -4.26 -15.71 -26.74
N ASP A 105 -4.03 -16.35 -25.59
CA ASP A 105 -3.45 -15.78 -24.38
C ASP A 105 -4.06 -14.45 -23.95
N GLN A 106 -5.23 -14.56 -23.33
CA GLN A 106 -6.07 -13.42 -23.02
C GLN A 106 -5.96 -13.05 -21.54
N ALA A 107 -5.65 -11.78 -21.27
CA ALA A 107 -5.53 -11.25 -19.93
C ALA A 107 -6.48 -10.05 -19.75
N LEU A 108 -7.15 -10.00 -18.60
CA LEU A 108 -7.87 -8.81 -18.16
C LEU A 108 -6.86 -7.72 -17.81
N VAL A 109 -7.00 -6.56 -18.45
CA VAL A 109 -6.12 -5.42 -18.24
C VAL A 109 -6.93 -4.17 -17.92
N GLU A 110 -6.29 -3.19 -17.28
CA GLU A 110 -6.85 -1.85 -17.13
C GLU A 110 -6.02 -0.89 -17.98
N ALA A 111 -6.65 -0.33 -19.01
CA ALA A 111 -6.03 0.70 -19.84
C ALA A 111 -6.23 2.04 -19.15
N LYS A 112 -5.13 2.75 -18.89
CA LYS A 112 -5.12 4.07 -18.26
C LYS A 112 -4.58 5.10 -19.24
N ALA A 113 -5.44 5.97 -19.72
CA ALA A 113 -5.05 7.18 -20.44
C ALA A 113 -4.57 8.23 -19.41
N VAL A 114 -3.43 8.84 -19.71
CA VAL A 114 -2.79 9.85 -18.87
C VAL A 114 -2.51 11.11 -19.70
N ASP A 115 -2.49 12.26 -19.04
CA ASP A 115 -2.14 13.52 -19.67
C ASP A 115 -0.66 13.89 -19.45
N HIS A 116 -0.28 15.08 -19.93
CA HIS A 116 1.08 15.59 -19.83
C HIS A 116 1.54 15.82 -18.38
N ALA A 117 0.62 16.20 -17.48
CA ALA A 117 0.88 16.48 -16.08
C ALA A 117 1.08 15.19 -15.24
N TYR A 118 0.77 14.01 -15.80
CA TYR A 118 0.98 12.74 -15.09
C TYR A 118 2.46 12.32 -15.04
N PRO A 119 2.99 11.88 -13.90
CA PRO A 119 2.41 11.93 -12.56
C PRO A 119 2.66 13.31 -11.90
N LEU A 120 1.72 13.78 -11.07
CA LEU A 120 1.90 15.02 -10.28
C LEU A 120 2.93 14.84 -9.15
N TYR A 121 2.97 13.65 -8.56
CA TYR A 121 3.93 13.26 -7.54
C TYR A 121 4.70 12.02 -7.97
N GLY A 122 6.02 12.03 -7.76
CA GLY A 122 6.92 10.95 -8.17
C GLY A 122 7.38 11.07 -9.62
N THR A 123 7.94 9.98 -10.14
CA THR A 123 8.52 9.91 -11.49
C THR A 123 8.00 8.66 -12.20
N LEU A 124 7.66 8.81 -13.48
CA LEU A 124 7.37 7.66 -14.32
C LEU A 124 8.70 7.00 -14.70
N GLU A 125 8.94 5.82 -14.14
CA GLU A 125 10.10 5.00 -14.46
C GLU A 125 9.68 3.89 -15.43
N THR A 126 10.46 3.70 -16.48
CA THR A 126 10.23 2.68 -17.51
C THR A 126 11.54 2.01 -17.85
N GLU A 127 11.47 0.75 -18.27
CA GLU A 127 12.61 0.02 -18.80
C GLU A 127 12.21 -0.50 -20.20
N PRO A 128 12.85 -0.02 -21.28
CA PRO A 128 13.90 0.99 -21.33
C PRO A 128 13.45 2.39 -20.87
N ALA A 129 14.38 3.20 -20.36
CA ALA A 129 14.09 4.57 -19.91
C ALA A 129 13.85 5.48 -21.11
N LEU A 130 12.57 5.65 -21.47
CA LEU A 130 12.11 6.46 -22.59
C LEU A 130 11.41 7.73 -22.09
N SER A 131 11.42 8.79 -22.91
CA SER A 131 10.67 10.01 -22.62
C SER A 131 9.16 9.78 -22.79
N LYS A 132 8.33 10.63 -22.16
CA LYS A 132 6.87 10.56 -22.31
C LYS A 132 6.42 10.67 -23.77
N GLN A 133 7.15 11.44 -24.58
CA GLN A 133 6.81 11.61 -26.00
C GLN A 133 7.13 10.36 -26.81
N GLU A 134 8.17 9.61 -26.45
CA GLU A 134 8.48 8.32 -27.07
C GLU A 134 7.51 7.23 -26.60
N LEU A 135 7.06 7.27 -25.34
CA LEU A 135 6.14 6.29 -24.76
C LEU A 135 4.69 6.49 -25.19
N PHE A 136 4.22 7.73 -25.20
CA PHE A 136 2.79 8.08 -25.37
C PHE A 136 2.56 9.06 -26.52
N GLY A 137 3.58 9.35 -27.33
CA GLY A 137 3.42 10.14 -28.54
C GLY A 137 2.47 9.47 -29.53
N GLU A 138 1.89 10.29 -30.40
CA GLU A 138 1.09 9.78 -31.51
C GLU A 138 2.01 9.47 -32.70
N GLU A 139 2.01 8.21 -33.13
CA GLU A 139 2.70 7.76 -34.33
C GLU A 139 1.70 7.08 -35.26
N PHE A 140 1.65 7.51 -36.52
CA PHE A 140 0.71 6.99 -37.52
C PHE A 140 -0.79 7.03 -37.11
N GLY A 141 -1.19 8.00 -36.29
CA GLY A 141 -2.58 8.15 -35.83
C GLY A 141 -2.95 7.30 -34.62
N VAL A 142 -1.97 6.68 -33.97
CA VAL A 142 -2.15 5.83 -32.79
C VAL A 142 -1.23 6.30 -31.68
N PHE A 143 -1.75 6.34 -30.44
CA PHE A 143 -0.93 6.65 -29.28
C PHE A 143 -0.09 5.44 -28.87
N GLY A 144 1.16 5.70 -28.49
CA GLY A 144 2.00 4.71 -27.82
C GLY A 144 1.44 4.29 -26.46
N ALA A 145 1.96 3.19 -25.92
CA ALA A 145 1.57 2.64 -24.62
C ALA A 145 2.78 2.06 -23.88
N ALA A 146 2.70 2.09 -22.55
CA ALA A 146 3.59 1.37 -21.66
C ALA A 146 2.81 0.26 -20.97
N ALA A 147 3.44 -0.90 -20.82
CA ALA A 147 2.86 -2.08 -20.18
C ALA A 147 3.80 -2.63 -19.11
N PRO A 148 3.28 -3.23 -18.03
CA PRO A 148 4.10 -3.94 -17.06
C PRO A 148 4.76 -5.17 -17.71
N ASP A 149 5.95 -5.53 -17.21
CA ASP A 149 6.76 -6.66 -17.72
C ASP A 149 5.98 -7.98 -17.79
N LEU A 150 5.06 -8.19 -16.84
CA LEU A 150 4.18 -9.36 -16.77
C LEU A 150 3.33 -9.60 -18.04
N LEU A 151 3.08 -8.57 -18.86
CA LEU A 151 2.37 -8.74 -20.13
C LEU A 151 3.26 -9.22 -21.29
N PHE A 152 4.56 -9.36 -21.06
CA PHE A 152 5.55 -9.82 -22.05
C PHE A 152 6.12 -11.21 -21.75
N GLU A 153 5.74 -11.83 -20.62
CA GLU A 153 6.02 -13.23 -20.28
C GLU A 153 5.06 -14.20 -20.97
#